data_AF-A0A0D6JSH6-F1
#
_entry.id   AF-A0A0D6JSH6-F1
#
_cell.length_a   1.000
_cell.length_b   1.000
_cell.length_c   1.000
_cell.angle_alpha   90.00
_cell.angle_beta   90.00
_cell.angle_gamma   90.00
#
_symmetry.space_group_name_H-M   'P 1'
#
loop_
_entity.id
_entity.type
_entity.pdbx_description
1 polymer ?
#
loop_
_entity_poly.entity_id
_entity_poly.type
_entity_poly.pdbx_seq_one_letter_code
_entity_poly.pdbx_strand_id
1 'polypeptide(L)' 'MHTCGNCGEFVSRDFVRVFGNDMDEVVGCPGCMNMREVMQGDGAAQTSGRVRWTRA' A
#
# COMPACT_ATOMS: atom_id res chain seq x y z
N MET A 1 -15.38 -5.27 3.12
CA MET A 1 -14.16 -6.07 2.94
C MET A 1 -13.20 -5.24 2.12
N HIS A 2 -11.98 -5.01 2.59
CA HIS A 2 -10.99 -4.24 1.84
C HIS A 2 -9.94 -5.20 1.28
N THR A 3 -9.40 -4.88 0.12
CA THR A 3 -8.39 -5.70 -0.56
C THR A 3 -7.25 -4.83 -1.02
N CYS A 4 -6.05 -5.41 -1.12
CA CYS A 4 -4.90 -4.73 -1.67
C CYS A 4 -5.06 -4.58 -3.19
N GLY A 5 -4.94 -3.36 -3.71
CA GLY A 5 -5.04 -3.07 -5.14
C GLY A 5 -3.90 -3.64 -6.00
N ASN A 6 -2.80 -4.10 -5.40
CA ASN A 6 -1.68 -4.71 -6.12
C ASN A 6 -1.79 -6.24 -6.21
N CYS A 7 -2.06 -6.94 -5.11
CA CYS A 7 -2.11 -8.41 -5.09
C CYS A 7 -3.48 -9.02 -4.82
N GLY A 8 -4.50 -8.22 -4.51
CA GLY A 8 -5.86 -8.70 -4.22
C GLY A 8 -6.03 -9.38 -2.86
N GLU A 9 -4.98 -9.47 -2.03
CA GLU A 9 -5.08 -10.01 -0.68
C GLU A 9 -6.06 -9.22 0.19
N PHE A 10 -6.66 -9.90 1.14
CA PHE A 10 -7.52 -9.28 2.15
C PHE A 10 -6.70 -8.37 3.06
N VAL A 11 -7.19 -7.14 3.27
CA VAL A 11 -6.65 -6.21 4.27
C VAL A 11 -7.73 -5.80 5.25
N SER A 12 -7.36 -5.67 6.52
CA SER A 12 -8.29 -5.26 7.56
C SER A 12 -8.64 -3.78 7.42
N ARG A 13 -9.79 -3.38 7.96
CA ARG A 13 -10.19 -1.96 8.01
C ARG A 13 -9.18 -1.11 8.77
N ASP A 14 -8.62 -1.66 9.86
CA ASP A 14 -7.62 -0.94 10.66
C ASP A 14 -6.32 -0.74 9.88
N PHE A 15 -5.96 -1.69 9.02
CA PHE A 15 -4.81 -1.54 8.12
C PHE A 15 -5.05 -0.40 7.12
N VAL A 16 -6.20 -0.40 6.46
CA VAL A 16 -6.59 0.67 5.52
C VAL A 16 -6.58 2.04 6.19
N ARG A 17 -7.05 2.13 7.43
CA ARG A 17 -7.11 3.40 8.17
C ARG A 17 -5.74 4.01 8.50
N VAL A 18 -4.68 3.20 8.49
CA VAL A 18 -3.31 3.61 8.82
C VAL A 18 -2.44 3.75 7.58
N PHE A 19 -2.62 2.85 6.61
CA PHE A 19 -1.76 2.70 5.43
C PHE A 19 -2.48 2.93 4.11
N GLY A 20 -3.76 3.30 4.14
CA GLY A 20 -4.53 3.66 2.96
C GLY A 20 -4.40 5.13 2.59
N ASN A 21 -4.85 5.46 1.40
CA ASN A 21 -4.97 6.85 0.92
C ASN A 21 -6.24 7.53 1.49
N ASP A 22 -6.47 8.78 1.08
CA ASP A 22 -7.66 9.57 1.49
C ASP A 22 -9.01 8.92 1.08
N MET A 23 -8.97 7.90 0.23
CA MET A 23 -10.13 7.16 -0.28
C MET A 23 -10.26 5.77 0.37
N ASP A 24 -9.52 5.48 1.43
CA ASP A 24 -9.47 4.15 2.08
C ASP A 24 -9.01 3.03 1.13
N GLU A 25 -8.13 3.34 0.17
CA GLU A 25 -7.52 2.36 -0.74
C GLU A 25 -6.07 2.08 -0.35
N VAL A 26 -5.70 0.80 -0.46
CA VAL A 26 -4.34 0.31 -0.17
C VAL A 26 -3.82 -0.36 -1.44
N VAL A 27 -2.70 0.11 -1.96
CA VAL A 27 -2.00 -0.50 -3.11
C VAL A 27 -0.81 -1.35 -2.68
N GLY A 28 -0.42 -1.33 -1.41
CA GLY A 28 0.67 -2.16 -0.89
C GLY A 28 0.34 -2.80 0.44
N CYS A 29 0.41 -4.13 0.51
CA CYS A 29 0.22 -4.88 1.75
C CYS A 29 1.44 -5.77 2.07
N PRO A 30 1.54 -6.33 3.28
CA PRO A 30 2.65 -7.20 3.68
C PRO A 30 2.76 -8.51 2.88
N GLY A 31 1.70 -8.90 2.16
CA GLY A 31 1.69 -10.07 1.28
C GLY A 31 2.40 -9.84 -0.06
N CYS A 32 2.56 -8.59 -0.49
CA CYS A 32 3.16 -8.25 -1.80
C CYS A 32 4.28 -7.21 -1.76
N MET A 33 4.50 -6.56 -0.61
CA MET A 33 5.51 -5.51 -0.42
C MET A 33 6.29 -5.72 0.88
N ASN A 34 7.46 -5.07 0.97
CA ASN A 34 8.23 -5.09 2.21
C ASN A 34 7.50 -4.26 3.27
N MET A 35 7.42 -4.80 4.50
CA MET A 35 6.77 -4.09 5.60
C MET A 35 7.42 -2.73 5.91
N ARG A 36 8.73 -2.55 5.64
CA ARG A 36 9.39 -1.24 5.77
C ARG A 36 8.81 -0.20 4.81
N GLU A 37 8.56 -0.58 3.56
CA GLU A 37 8.00 0.32 2.53
C GLU A 37 6.56 0.69 2.89
N VAL A 38 5.77 -0.30 3.32
CA VAL A 38 4.41 -0.08 3.84
C VAL A 38 4.43 0.92 5.01
N MET A 39 5.34 0.75 5.97
CA MET A 39 5.50 1.66 7.11
C MET A 39 5.98 3.07 6.72
N GLN A 40 6.64 3.22 5.58
CA GLN A 40 7.05 4.51 5.03
C GLN A 40 5.91 5.24 4.30
N GLY A 41 4.75 4.59 4.15
CA GLY A 41 3.58 5.15 3.47
C GLY A 41 3.48 4.74 2.00
N ASP A 42 4.39 3.91 1.48
CA ASP A 42 4.36 3.46 0.08
C ASP A 42 3.14 2.58 -0.22
N GLY A 43 2.50 2.02 0.82
CA GLY A 43 1.27 1.24 0.69
C GLY A 43 0.04 2.05 0.25
N ALA A 44 0.06 3.37 0.44
CA ALA A 44 -0.99 4.32 0.03
C ALA A 44 -0.64 5.07 -1.27
N ALA A 45 0.61 4.94 -1.76
CA ALA A 45 1.11 5.75 -2.86
C ALA A 45 0.29 5.49 -4.13
N GLN A 46 -0.50 6.47 -4.54
CA GLN A 46 -1.30 6.39 -5.75
C GLN A 46 -0.39 6.00 -6.93
N THR A 47 -0.86 5.11 -7.78
CA THR A 47 -0.22 4.72 -9.06
C THR A 47 0.09 5.93 -9.97
N SER A 48 -0.39 7.13 -9.63
CA SER A 48 -0.14 8.41 -10.29
C SER A 48 1.05 9.19 -9.69
N GLY A 49 2.27 8.64 -9.79
CA GLY A 49 3.45 9.53 -9.85
C GLY A 49 4.68 9.09 -9.08
N ARG A 50 5.52 8.32 -9.79
CA ARG A 50 6.99 8.39 -9.70
C ARG A 50 7.59 7.92 -8.38
N VAL A 51 7.50 6.62 -8.10
CA VAL A 51 8.62 5.93 -7.44
C VAL A 51 9.63 5.58 -8.53
N ARG A 52 10.58 6.48 -8.78
CA ARG A 52 11.76 6.16 -9.59
C ARG A 52 12.66 5.29 -8.72
N TRP A 53 12.54 3.97 -8.89
CA TRP A 53 13.46 3.00 -8.32
C TRP A 53 14.86 3.17 -8.93
N THR A 54 15.69 4.03 -8.36
CA THR A 54 17.14 3.85 -8.46
C THR A 54 17.55 2.94 -7.30
N ARG A 55 17.75 1.65 -7.62
CA ARG A 55 18.58 0.76 -6.80
C ARG A 55 19.94 1.44 -6.62
N ALA A 56 20.33 1.69 -5.37
CA ALA A 56 21.72 1.91 -5.00
C ALA A 56 22.40 0.55 -4.80
#